data_AF-A0A518SCX5-F1
#
_entry.id   AF-A0A518SCX5-F1
#
_cell.length_a   1.000
_cell.length_b   1.000
_cell.length_c   1.000
_cell.angle_alpha   90.00
_cell.angle_beta   90.00
_cell.angle_gamma   90.00
#
_symmetry.space_group_name_H-M   'P 1'
#
loop_
_entity.id
_entity.type
_entity.pdbx_description
1 polymer ?
#
loop_
_entity_poly.entity_id
_entity_poly.type
_entity_poly.pdbx_seq_one_letter_code
_entity_poly.pdbx_strand_id
1 'polypeptide(L)'
;MTTVQQVLFELEAPYFGHPYFVTGHALFNAVARQVSDDAVRERLQVSHGVFVSGEYGEYPAAHSEDGYAGKLGQSLPPVEAYADLFVFRDAAQRWLLESRPRDAHNALDVQQYGGRQVFASECWFGKPEGQRNRRRSVQWYVHAYLHDGGADEVVPVAEDVLDGLRVGGGRNYGFGELSVADTQTVTLEDLDYSRLADADTYELELVSPYVLSTEYPGADDQDVPWWWGVPDAGVRRRETRVVDGDDEYVLGVVDHGQCVEYTGSDPLETAVNGVLRVGSHSRFGFGELRVRPAGADRVGERVTASAAVDTVRDDATAGGDGER
;
A
#
# COMPACT_ATOMS: atom_id res chain seq x y z
N MET A 1 6.64 -22.21 6.18
CA MET A 1 7.04 -21.29 5.11
C MET A 1 5.79 -20.52 4.80
N THR A 2 5.91 -19.22 4.59
CA THR A 2 4.78 -18.31 4.54
C THR A 2 4.87 -17.59 3.21
N THR A 3 3.97 -17.96 2.32
CA THR A 3 3.98 -17.46 0.96
C THR A 3 2.95 -16.35 0.76
N VAL A 4 3.36 -15.28 0.11
CA VAL A 4 2.49 -14.21 -0.39
C VAL A 4 2.59 -14.17 -1.90
N GLN A 5 1.44 -14.12 -2.57
CA GLN A 5 1.37 -13.80 -3.99
C GLN A 5 1.14 -12.30 -4.15
N GLN A 6 2.07 -11.61 -4.81
CA GLN A 6 1.85 -10.27 -5.31
C GLN A 6 1.11 -10.34 -6.63
N VAL A 7 0.11 -9.48 -6.79
CA VAL A 7 -0.65 -9.35 -8.03
C VAL A 7 -0.72 -7.88 -8.39
N LEU A 8 -0.40 -7.59 -9.65
CA LEU A 8 -0.55 -6.28 -10.25
C LEU A 8 -1.65 -6.36 -11.30
N PHE A 9 -2.73 -5.63 -11.08
CA PHE A 9 -3.83 -5.55 -12.02
C PHE A 9 -3.75 -4.25 -12.82
N GLU A 10 -3.97 -4.29 -14.13
CA GLU A 10 -4.27 -3.08 -14.90
C GLU A 10 -5.74 -2.69 -14.68
N LEU A 11 -6.01 -1.41 -14.45
CA LEU A 11 -7.37 -0.90 -14.36
C LEU A 11 -7.89 -0.62 -15.78
N GLU A 12 -8.73 -1.51 -16.31
CA GLU A 12 -9.20 -1.46 -17.70
C GLU A 12 -10.38 -0.49 -17.91
N ALA A 13 -11.14 -0.22 -16.85
CA ALA A 13 -12.33 0.62 -16.91
C ALA A 13 -12.45 1.58 -15.71
N PRO A 14 -13.21 2.68 -15.84
CA PRO A 14 -13.37 3.62 -14.74
C PRO A 14 -13.85 2.94 -13.46
N TYR A 15 -13.23 3.28 -12.34
CA TYR A 15 -13.52 2.70 -11.03
C TYR A 15 -14.56 3.53 -10.28
N PHE A 16 -15.59 2.89 -9.76
CA PHE A 16 -16.56 3.55 -8.87
C PHE A 16 -16.36 3.05 -7.43
N GLY A 17 -15.57 3.79 -6.66
CA GLY A 17 -15.25 3.41 -5.28
C GLY A 17 -14.42 4.47 -4.56
N HIS A 18 -13.43 4.05 -3.78
CA HIS A 18 -12.60 4.98 -3.01
C HIS A 18 -11.44 5.54 -3.88
N PRO A 19 -11.19 6.86 -3.89
CA PRO A 19 -10.21 7.48 -4.82
C PRO A 19 -8.75 7.02 -4.63
N TYR A 20 -8.40 6.49 -3.46
CA TYR A 20 -7.00 6.24 -3.09
C TYR A 20 -6.63 4.75 -2.97
N PHE A 21 -7.61 3.85 -2.94
CA PHE A 21 -7.37 2.42 -2.83
C PHE A 21 -8.60 1.63 -3.27
N VAL A 22 -8.41 0.35 -3.57
CA VAL A 22 -9.48 -0.65 -3.65
C VAL A 22 -9.53 -1.37 -2.30
N THR A 23 -10.70 -1.45 -1.66
CA THR A 23 -10.81 -2.13 -0.37
C THR A 23 -10.46 -3.61 -0.50
N GLY A 24 -9.80 -4.17 0.52
CA GLY A 24 -9.49 -5.60 0.53
C GLY A 24 -10.75 -6.46 0.47
N HIS A 25 -11.85 -6.02 1.11
CA HIS A 25 -13.16 -6.68 0.99
C HIS A 25 -13.69 -6.72 -0.46
N ALA A 26 -13.51 -5.65 -1.26
CA ALA A 26 -13.95 -5.65 -2.65
C ALA A 26 -13.11 -6.59 -3.52
N LEU A 27 -11.79 -6.62 -3.32
CA LEU A 27 -10.89 -7.54 -4.01
C LEU A 27 -11.17 -8.99 -3.60
N PHE A 28 -11.27 -9.26 -2.30
CA PHE A 28 -11.62 -10.58 -1.76
C PHE A 28 -12.89 -11.12 -2.42
N ASN A 29 -13.96 -10.33 -2.44
CA ASN A 29 -15.22 -10.76 -3.05
C ASN A 29 -15.14 -10.95 -4.57
N ALA A 30 -14.32 -10.16 -5.27
CA ALA A 30 -14.11 -10.36 -6.69
C ALA A 30 -13.40 -11.69 -6.96
N VAL A 31 -12.31 -11.97 -6.24
CA VAL A 31 -11.52 -13.20 -6.40
C VAL A 31 -12.31 -14.43 -5.94
N ALA A 32 -12.90 -14.38 -4.75
CA ALA A 32 -13.65 -15.50 -4.18
C ALA A 32 -14.81 -15.96 -5.08
N ARG A 33 -15.43 -15.06 -5.84
CA ARG A 33 -16.48 -15.41 -6.82
C ARG A 33 -15.96 -16.25 -7.98
N GLN A 34 -14.69 -16.07 -8.37
CA GLN A 34 -14.06 -16.81 -9.47
C GLN A 34 -13.45 -18.14 -9.01
N VAL A 35 -12.94 -18.22 -7.78
CA VAL A 35 -12.43 -19.47 -7.19
C VAL A 35 -13.57 -20.49 -7.14
N SER A 36 -13.41 -21.72 -7.62
CA SER A 36 -14.45 -22.75 -7.57
C SER A 36 -14.44 -23.61 -6.29
N ASP A 37 -13.30 -23.68 -5.62
CA ASP A 37 -13.07 -24.50 -4.43
C ASP A 37 -13.41 -23.71 -3.14
N ASP A 38 -14.36 -24.23 -2.36
CA ASP A 38 -14.82 -23.58 -1.13
C ASP A 38 -13.74 -23.55 -0.04
N ALA A 39 -12.87 -24.56 0.06
CA ALA A 39 -11.77 -24.56 1.03
C ALA A 39 -10.75 -23.46 0.70
N VAL A 40 -10.51 -23.21 -0.59
CA VAL A 40 -9.66 -22.11 -1.05
C VAL A 40 -10.31 -20.77 -0.72
N ARG A 41 -11.60 -20.60 -0.99
CA ARG A 41 -12.36 -19.37 -0.65
C ARG A 41 -12.33 -19.07 0.83
N GLU A 42 -12.49 -20.07 1.68
CA GLU A 42 -12.53 -19.92 3.15
C GLU A 42 -11.20 -19.44 3.73
N ARG A 43 -10.08 -19.88 3.15
CA ARG A 43 -8.73 -19.54 3.64
C ARG A 43 -8.10 -18.34 2.96
N LEU A 44 -8.57 -17.96 1.77
CA LEU A 44 -8.06 -16.81 1.03
C LEU A 44 -8.15 -15.53 1.86
N GLN A 45 -7.04 -14.80 1.90
CA GLN A 45 -6.91 -13.49 2.51
C GLN A 45 -6.32 -12.50 1.49
N VAL A 46 -6.83 -11.27 1.48
CA VAL A 46 -6.52 -10.28 0.43
C VAL A 46 -6.22 -8.93 1.07
N SER A 47 -5.12 -8.28 0.68
CA SER A 47 -4.79 -6.91 1.14
C SER A 47 -5.73 -5.87 0.56
N HIS A 48 -5.67 -4.64 1.09
CA HIS A 48 -6.12 -3.48 0.31
C HIS A 48 -5.31 -3.40 -1.00
N GLY A 49 -5.99 -3.03 -2.09
CA GLY A 49 -5.36 -2.70 -3.36
C GLY A 49 -4.86 -1.26 -3.34
N VAL A 50 -3.59 -1.06 -3.63
CA VAL A 50 -2.99 0.28 -3.72
C VAL A 50 -2.89 0.66 -5.19
N PHE A 51 -3.37 1.85 -5.53
CA PHE A 51 -3.22 2.36 -6.89
C PHE A 51 -1.76 2.72 -7.17
N VAL A 52 -1.24 2.30 -8.32
CA VAL A 52 0.12 2.58 -8.77
C VAL A 52 0.05 3.13 -10.19
N SER A 53 0.80 4.19 -10.47
CA SER A 53 0.86 4.76 -11.83
C SER A 53 1.90 4.03 -12.69
N GLY A 54 1.56 3.76 -13.96
CA GLY A 54 2.46 3.17 -14.94
C GLY A 54 3.54 4.13 -15.43
N GLU A 55 4.49 4.51 -14.58
CA GLU A 55 5.46 5.59 -14.79
C GLU A 55 6.90 5.16 -14.54
N TYR A 56 7.84 6.09 -14.65
CA TYR A 56 9.24 5.83 -14.30
C TYR A 56 9.56 6.27 -12.88
N GLY A 57 10.35 5.44 -12.19
CA GLY A 57 10.76 5.71 -10.82
C GLY A 57 12.21 5.37 -10.51
N GLU A 58 12.61 5.78 -9.32
CA GLU A 58 13.89 5.52 -8.68
C GLU A 58 13.63 5.03 -7.26
N TYR A 59 14.11 3.83 -6.95
CA TYR A 59 13.89 3.22 -5.65
C TYR A 59 14.93 3.71 -4.64
N PRO A 60 14.55 3.90 -3.36
CA PRO A 60 15.50 4.24 -2.31
C PRO A 60 16.55 3.16 -2.11
N ALA A 61 17.71 3.56 -1.59
CA ALA A 61 18.80 2.66 -1.20
C ALA A 61 18.45 1.62 -0.11
N ALA A 62 17.22 1.64 0.41
CA ALA A 62 16.72 0.65 1.33
C ALA A 62 16.15 -0.60 0.62
N HIS A 63 16.03 -0.55 -0.70
CA HIS A 63 15.45 -1.58 -1.55
C HIS A 63 16.53 -2.30 -2.33
N SER A 64 16.26 -3.51 -2.80
CA SER A 64 17.29 -4.37 -3.41
C SER A 64 17.73 -3.88 -4.79
N GLU A 65 16.85 -3.18 -5.51
CA GLU A 65 17.23 -2.43 -6.70
C GLU A 65 17.55 -0.97 -6.34
N ASP A 66 18.84 -0.62 -6.35
CA ASP A 66 19.30 0.76 -6.18
C ASP A 66 19.18 1.56 -7.48
N GLY A 67 18.58 2.74 -7.41
CA GLY A 67 18.60 3.73 -8.52
C GLY A 67 17.44 3.58 -9.50
N TYR A 68 17.71 3.79 -10.81
CA TYR A 68 16.69 3.77 -11.85
C TYR A 68 16.06 2.38 -11.98
N ALA A 69 14.90 2.22 -11.34
CA ALA A 69 14.12 0.99 -11.32
C ALA A 69 13.32 0.76 -12.61
N GLY A 70 13.52 1.59 -13.63
CA GLY A 70 12.73 1.55 -14.84
C GLY A 70 11.29 1.96 -14.56
N LYS A 71 10.35 1.04 -14.78
CA LYS A 71 8.91 1.30 -14.79
C LYS A 71 8.26 0.89 -13.46
N LEU A 72 7.73 1.88 -12.74
CA LEU A 72 6.74 1.71 -11.68
C LEU A 72 5.38 1.26 -12.26
N GLY A 73 4.72 0.32 -11.59
CA GLY A 73 3.33 -0.04 -11.86
C GLY A 73 3.04 -0.86 -13.11
N GLN A 74 3.97 -1.01 -14.07
CA GLN A 74 3.74 -1.85 -15.27
C GLN A 74 4.20 -3.31 -15.11
N SER A 75 5.04 -3.57 -14.11
CA SER A 75 5.54 -4.88 -13.73
C SER A 75 5.87 -4.87 -12.25
N LEU A 76 5.92 -6.05 -11.64
CA LEU A 76 6.34 -6.22 -10.26
C LEU A 76 7.87 -6.20 -10.19
N PRO A 77 8.49 -5.39 -9.31
CA PRO A 77 9.93 -5.43 -9.10
C PRO A 77 10.32 -6.73 -8.37
N PRO A 78 11.56 -7.21 -8.51
CA PRO A 78 12.04 -8.32 -7.68
C PRO A 78 11.95 -7.95 -6.20
N VAL A 79 11.73 -8.96 -5.36
CA VAL A 79 11.61 -8.82 -3.92
C VAL A 79 12.68 -9.69 -3.27
N GLU A 80 13.75 -9.06 -2.79
CA GLU A 80 14.86 -9.77 -2.12
C GLU A 80 14.98 -9.35 -0.64
N ALA A 81 14.51 -8.15 -0.30
CA ALA A 81 14.48 -7.62 1.07
C ALA A 81 13.06 -7.35 1.54
N TYR A 82 12.86 -7.39 2.87
CA TYR A 82 11.56 -7.04 3.48
C TYR A 82 11.04 -5.66 3.05
N ALA A 83 11.95 -4.70 2.84
CA ALA A 83 11.57 -3.35 2.41
C ALA A 83 10.90 -3.35 1.03
N ASP A 84 11.27 -4.26 0.12
CA ASP A 84 10.76 -4.33 -1.26
C ASP A 84 9.26 -4.60 -1.32
N LEU A 85 8.72 -5.30 -0.31
CA LEU A 85 7.28 -5.49 -0.12
C LEU A 85 6.51 -4.16 0.07
N PHE A 86 7.17 -3.02 0.18
CA PHE A 86 6.48 -1.75 0.42
C PHE A 86 6.70 -0.72 -0.68
N VAL A 87 7.41 -1.06 -1.77
CA VAL A 87 7.63 -0.15 -2.91
C VAL A 87 6.31 0.36 -3.47
N PHE A 88 5.39 -0.54 -3.80
CA PHE A 88 4.06 -0.22 -4.34
C PHE A 88 2.99 -0.01 -3.26
N ARG A 89 3.35 -0.09 -1.97
CA ARG A 89 2.41 0.14 -0.86
C ARG A 89 2.40 1.59 -0.40
N ASP A 90 3.32 2.42 -0.90
CA ASP A 90 3.35 3.86 -0.62
C ASP A 90 2.39 4.64 -1.53
N ALA A 91 1.21 4.96 -1.00
CA ALA A 91 0.19 5.74 -1.70
C ALA A 91 0.65 7.15 -2.13
N ALA A 92 1.72 7.69 -1.57
CA ALA A 92 2.25 9.00 -1.97
C ALA A 92 3.18 8.93 -3.21
N GLN A 93 3.40 7.73 -3.78
CA GLN A 93 4.16 7.54 -5.03
C GLN A 93 5.53 8.23 -5.01
N ARG A 94 6.22 8.13 -3.85
CA ARG A 94 7.45 8.90 -3.56
C ARG A 94 8.60 8.59 -4.51
N TRP A 95 8.55 7.42 -5.15
CA TRP A 95 9.58 6.87 -6.02
C TRP A 95 9.50 7.39 -7.45
N LEU A 96 8.48 8.17 -7.81
CA LEU A 96 8.44 8.79 -9.14
C LEU A 96 9.65 9.71 -9.36
N LEU A 97 10.23 9.66 -10.55
CA LEU A 97 11.32 10.57 -10.94
C LEU A 97 10.89 12.04 -10.72
N GLU A 98 11.84 12.91 -10.36
CA GLU A 98 11.59 14.35 -10.15
C GLU A 98 10.90 15.03 -11.35
N SER A 99 11.19 14.54 -12.57
CA SER A 99 10.55 15.01 -13.81
C SER A 99 9.06 14.66 -13.96
N ARG A 100 8.49 13.89 -13.03
CA ARG A 100 7.08 13.47 -13.00
C ARG A 100 6.35 14.22 -11.89
N PRO A 101 5.31 15.01 -12.23
CA PRO A 101 4.58 15.80 -11.24
C PRO A 101 3.76 14.88 -10.32
N ARG A 102 4.25 14.63 -9.10
CA ARG A 102 3.62 13.73 -8.12
C ARG A 102 2.16 14.07 -7.85
N ASP A 103 1.80 15.36 -7.82
CA ASP A 103 0.43 15.82 -7.59
C ASP A 103 -0.56 15.41 -8.69
N ALA A 104 -0.07 14.98 -9.85
CA ALA A 104 -0.88 14.44 -10.94
C ALA A 104 -0.79 12.92 -11.06
N HIS A 105 0.04 12.28 -10.22
CA HIS A 105 0.29 10.84 -10.22
C HIS A 105 -0.04 10.17 -8.88
N ASN A 106 -0.67 10.89 -7.93
CA ASN A 106 -1.05 10.39 -6.61
C ASN A 106 -2.55 10.06 -6.48
N ALA A 107 -3.37 10.49 -7.44
CA ALA A 107 -4.81 10.24 -7.47
C ALA A 107 -5.31 10.10 -8.91
N LEU A 108 -6.35 9.30 -9.08
CA LEU A 108 -6.98 9.07 -10.38
C LEU A 108 -7.81 10.28 -10.80
N ASP A 109 -7.90 10.52 -12.12
CA ASP A 109 -8.71 11.60 -12.67
C ASP A 109 -10.20 11.38 -12.37
N VAL A 110 -10.87 12.40 -11.84
CA VAL A 110 -12.30 12.35 -11.55
C VAL A 110 -13.12 12.50 -12.82
N GLN A 111 -14.07 11.59 -13.03
CA GLN A 111 -15.03 11.61 -14.13
C GLN A 111 -16.46 11.58 -13.61
N GLN A 112 -17.41 12.02 -14.44
CA GLN A 112 -18.84 11.89 -14.17
C GLN A 112 -19.50 11.01 -15.23
N TYR A 113 -20.20 9.97 -14.79
CA TYR A 113 -20.95 9.06 -15.67
C TYR A 113 -22.36 8.85 -15.13
N GLY A 114 -23.39 9.28 -15.87
CA GLY A 114 -24.79 9.09 -15.47
C GLY A 114 -25.12 9.63 -14.07
N GLY A 115 -24.52 10.75 -13.67
CA GLY A 115 -24.69 11.35 -12.33
C GLY A 115 -23.85 10.72 -11.22
N ARG A 116 -22.97 9.76 -11.55
CA ARG A 116 -22.04 9.10 -10.61
C ARG A 116 -20.66 9.69 -10.76
N GLN A 117 -19.97 9.87 -9.64
CA GLN A 117 -18.55 10.18 -9.63
C GLN A 117 -17.75 8.87 -9.75
N VAL A 118 -16.91 8.78 -10.77
CA VAL A 118 -16.04 7.63 -11.05
C VAL A 118 -14.62 8.11 -11.29
N PHE A 119 -13.65 7.19 -11.29
CA PHE A 119 -12.23 7.47 -11.38
C PHE A 119 -11.65 6.82 -12.62
N ALA A 120 -10.94 7.58 -13.45
CA ALA A 120 -10.45 7.13 -14.76
C ALA A 120 -9.40 6.02 -14.64
N SER A 121 -9.40 5.07 -15.57
CA SER A 121 -8.35 4.05 -15.73
C SER A 121 -7.00 4.61 -16.17
N GLU A 122 -6.99 5.80 -16.76
CA GLU A 122 -5.78 6.48 -17.23
C GLU A 122 -5.80 7.97 -16.90
N CYS A 123 -4.61 8.54 -16.72
CA CYS A 123 -4.40 9.98 -16.62
C CYS A 123 -3.77 10.51 -17.92
N TRP A 124 -4.19 11.70 -18.36
CA TRP A 124 -3.69 12.34 -19.58
C TRP A 124 -2.88 13.59 -19.29
N PHE A 125 -1.64 13.63 -19.80
CA PHE A 125 -0.77 14.79 -19.70
C PHE A 125 -0.63 15.48 -21.06
N GLY A 126 -0.95 16.78 -21.08
CA GLY A 126 -0.78 17.67 -22.22
C GLY A 126 0.53 18.46 -22.17
N LYS A 127 1.14 18.73 -23.33
CA LYS A 127 2.18 19.75 -23.51
C LYS A 127 1.64 20.94 -24.31
N PRO A 128 2.24 22.15 -24.17
CA PRO A 128 1.84 23.33 -24.92
C PRO A 128 1.85 23.13 -26.44
N GLU A 129 1.05 23.95 -27.13
CA GLU A 129 1.01 23.97 -28.59
C GLU A 129 2.41 24.26 -29.16
N GLY A 130 2.82 23.47 -30.16
CA GLY A 130 4.12 23.55 -30.82
C GLY A 130 5.09 22.41 -30.46
N GLN A 131 4.93 21.74 -29.31
CA GLN A 131 5.81 20.62 -28.95
C GLN A 131 5.40 19.30 -29.66
N ARG A 132 6.34 18.39 -29.87
CA ARG A 132 6.08 17.00 -30.30
C ARG A 132 5.63 16.15 -29.10
N ASN A 133 4.91 15.05 -29.33
CA ASN A 133 4.33 14.19 -28.28
C ASN A 133 3.48 14.99 -27.28
N ARG A 134 2.51 15.75 -27.81
CA ARG A 134 1.71 16.72 -27.04
C ARG A 134 0.81 16.07 -26.00
N ARG A 135 0.54 14.79 -26.12
CA ARG A 135 -0.38 14.07 -25.26
C ARG A 135 0.23 12.71 -24.96
N ARG A 136 0.34 12.38 -23.67
CA ARG A 136 0.70 11.05 -23.18
C ARG A 136 -0.37 10.59 -22.21
N SER A 137 -0.74 9.32 -22.29
CA SER A 137 -1.54 8.67 -21.26
C SER A 137 -0.62 7.90 -20.30
N VAL A 138 -1.11 7.72 -19.08
CA VAL A 138 -0.49 6.91 -18.04
C VAL A 138 -1.58 6.03 -17.48
N GLN A 139 -1.39 4.71 -17.59
CA GLN A 139 -2.33 3.73 -17.08
C GLN A 139 -2.20 3.60 -15.55
N TRP A 140 -3.32 3.29 -14.91
CA TRP A 140 -3.38 2.98 -13.50
C TRP A 140 -3.43 1.48 -13.28
N TYR A 141 -2.72 1.06 -12.23
CA TYR A 141 -2.66 -0.32 -11.80
C TYR A 141 -3.11 -0.44 -10.35
N VAL A 142 -3.51 -1.63 -9.94
CA VAL A 142 -3.85 -1.97 -8.56
C VAL A 142 -2.91 -3.07 -8.09
N HIS A 143 -2.09 -2.77 -7.09
CA HIS A 143 -1.20 -3.73 -6.47
C HIS A 143 -1.82 -4.32 -5.19
N ALA A 144 -1.85 -5.65 -5.08
CA ALA A 144 -2.41 -6.36 -3.94
C ALA A 144 -1.62 -7.63 -3.58
N TYR A 145 -1.83 -8.10 -2.34
CA TYR A 145 -1.31 -9.33 -1.78
C TYR A 145 -2.41 -10.34 -1.52
N LEU A 146 -2.18 -11.57 -1.97
CA LEU A 146 -2.97 -12.75 -1.64
C LEU A 146 -2.13 -13.71 -0.80
N HIS A 147 -2.74 -14.34 0.20
CA HIS A 147 -2.11 -15.40 1.00
C HIS A 147 -3.19 -16.24 1.68
N ASP A 148 -2.78 -17.22 2.48
CA ASP A 148 -3.67 -18.22 3.06
C ASP A 148 -3.50 -18.42 4.57
N GLY A 149 -2.85 -17.46 5.22
CA GLY A 149 -2.53 -17.53 6.64
C GLY A 149 -1.38 -18.47 7.01
N GLY A 150 -0.57 -18.94 6.04
CA GLY A 150 0.68 -19.66 6.29
C GLY A 150 0.60 -21.18 6.11
N ALA A 151 -0.39 -21.66 5.34
CA ALA A 151 -0.52 -23.08 5.01
C ALA A 151 0.06 -23.43 3.62
N ASP A 152 0.36 -22.42 2.79
CA ASP A 152 0.87 -22.54 1.41
C ASP A 152 0.02 -23.46 0.49
N GLU A 153 -1.28 -23.57 0.75
CA GLU A 153 -2.21 -24.43 0.01
C GLU A 153 -3.12 -23.66 -0.96
N VAL A 154 -3.26 -22.34 -0.82
CA VAL A 154 -4.19 -21.52 -1.62
C VAL A 154 -3.48 -20.62 -2.63
N VAL A 155 -2.24 -20.24 -2.35
CA VAL A 155 -1.43 -19.41 -3.26
C VAL A 155 -0.33 -20.25 -3.92
N PRO A 156 0.01 -20.00 -5.21
CA PRO A 156 -0.54 -18.96 -6.06
C PRO A 156 -1.95 -19.29 -6.59
N VAL A 157 -2.82 -18.28 -6.57
CA VAL A 157 -4.09 -18.29 -7.31
C VAL A 157 -3.76 -18.11 -8.79
N ALA A 158 -4.33 -18.98 -9.63
CA ALA A 158 -4.06 -18.99 -11.07
C ALA A 158 -4.56 -17.71 -11.74
N GLU A 159 -3.84 -17.24 -12.78
CA GLU A 159 -4.16 -16.00 -13.48
C GLU A 159 -5.55 -16.00 -14.11
N ASP A 160 -6.07 -17.15 -14.57
CA ASP A 160 -7.41 -17.28 -15.14
C ASP A 160 -8.53 -17.03 -14.12
N VAL A 161 -8.27 -17.20 -12.84
CA VAL A 161 -9.16 -16.82 -11.72
C VAL A 161 -9.05 -15.33 -11.40
N LEU A 162 -7.87 -14.75 -11.64
CA LEU A 162 -7.54 -13.36 -11.31
C LEU A 162 -7.84 -12.38 -12.46
N ASP A 163 -7.95 -12.87 -13.69
CA ASP A 163 -8.20 -12.03 -14.86
C ASP A 163 -9.69 -11.69 -15.02
N GLY A 164 -9.98 -10.51 -15.57
CA GLY A 164 -11.34 -10.02 -15.79
C GLY A 164 -12.15 -9.75 -14.51
N LEU A 165 -11.47 -9.52 -13.38
CA LEU A 165 -12.13 -9.18 -12.12
C LEU A 165 -12.88 -7.86 -12.21
N ARG A 166 -13.92 -7.70 -11.38
CA ARG A 166 -14.67 -6.44 -11.27
C ARG A 166 -14.84 -6.00 -9.82
N VAL A 167 -14.32 -4.82 -9.51
CA VAL A 167 -14.32 -4.23 -8.16
C VAL A 167 -15.11 -2.93 -8.09
N GLY A 168 -15.54 -2.56 -6.88
CA GLY A 168 -16.30 -1.34 -6.63
C GLY A 168 -17.79 -1.44 -6.98
N GLY A 169 -18.44 -0.28 -7.06
CA GLY A 169 -19.86 -0.14 -7.38
C GLY A 169 -20.13 -0.16 -8.89
N GLY A 170 -21.40 -0.39 -9.26
CA GLY A 170 -21.83 -0.29 -10.67
C GLY A 170 -21.15 -1.26 -11.63
N ARG A 171 -20.72 -2.43 -11.15
CA ARG A 171 -20.06 -3.51 -11.92
C ARG A 171 -20.89 -3.98 -13.14
N ASN A 172 -22.21 -3.87 -13.06
CA ASN A 172 -23.14 -4.15 -14.16
C ASN A 172 -23.18 -3.06 -15.25
N TYR A 173 -22.57 -1.90 -15.00
CA TYR A 173 -22.38 -0.81 -15.97
C TYR A 173 -20.96 -0.78 -16.56
N GLY A 174 -20.15 -1.81 -16.30
CA GLY A 174 -18.79 -1.92 -16.84
C GLY A 174 -17.72 -1.16 -16.06
N PHE A 175 -17.96 -0.82 -14.79
CA PHE A 175 -16.95 -0.15 -13.95
C PHE A 175 -16.04 -1.14 -13.23
N GLY A 176 -14.80 -0.68 -12.98
CA GLY A 176 -13.81 -1.33 -12.13
C GLY A 176 -13.32 -2.68 -12.66
N GLU A 177 -13.27 -2.83 -13.98
CA GLU A 177 -12.69 -4.00 -14.64
C GLU A 177 -11.17 -4.02 -14.45
N LEU A 178 -10.64 -5.18 -14.10
CA LEU A 178 -9.23 -5.44 -13.84
C LEU A 178 -8.75 -6.60 -14.70
N SER A 179 -7.57 -6.46 -15.30
CA SER A 179 -6.83 -7.53 -15.97
C SER A 179 -5.52 -7.80 -15.24
N VAL A 180 -5.01 -9.03 -15.30
CA VAL A 180 -3.70 -9.34 -14.69
C VAL A 180 -2.59 -8.77 -15.57
N ALA A 181 -1.79 -7.84 -15.01
CA ALA A 181 -0.62 -7.29 -15.67
C ALA A 181 0.65 -8.09 -15.32
N ASP A 182 0.79 -8.49 -14.04
CA ASP A 182 1.93 -9.26 -13.55
C ASP A 182 1.59 -9.98 -12.23
N THR A 183 2.29 -11.08 -11.95
CA THR A 183 2.20 -11.79 -10.67
C THR A 183 3.54 -12.42 -10.28
N GLN A 184 3.84 -12.40 -8.99
CA GLN A 184 4.97 -13.14 -8.44
C GLN A 184 4.66 -13.71 -7.06
N THR A 185 5.38 -14.75 -6.70
CA THR A 185 5.27 -15.41 -5.39
C THR A 185 6.51 -15.11 -4.57
N VAL A 186 6.31 -14.72 -3.32
CA VAL A 186 7.37 -14.35 -2.38
C VAL A 186 7.22 -15.17 -1.11
N THR A 187 8.28 -15.88 -0.74
CA THR A 187 8.38 -16.47 0.58
C THR A 187 8.88 -15.42 1.56
N LEU A 188 8.15 -15.16 2.64
CA LEU A 188 8.53 -14.15 3.61
C LEU A 188 9.80 -14.51 4.38
N GLU A 189 10.00 -15.78 4.74
CA GLU A 189 11.18 -16.23 5.48
C GLU A 189 12.49 -16.17 4.68
N ASP A 190 12.42 -16.08 3.35
CA ASP A 190 13.60 -16.03 2.48
C ASP A 190 14.12 -14.59 2.26
N LEU A 191 13.38 -13.58 2.71
CA LEU A 191 13.73 -12.17 2.52
C LEU A 191 14.87 -11.72 3.43
N ASP A 192 15.62 -10.72 2.97
CA ASP A 192 16.59 -10.03 3.82
C ASP A 192 15.91 -9.12 4.85
N TYR A 193 16.15 -9.42 6.13
CA TYR A 193 15.72 -8.64 7.30
C TYR A 193 16.88 -7.93 8.01
N SER A 194 18.11 -7.96 7.47
CA SER A 194 19.32 -7.39 8.06
C SER A 194 19.11 -5.99 8.62
N ARG A 195 18.48 -5.12 7.84
CA ARG A 195 18.17 -3.74 8.24
C ARG A 195 17.26 -3.63 9.46
N LEU A 196 16.32 -4.57 9.64
CA LEU A 196 15.52 -4.65 10.86
C LEU A 196 16.32 -5.28 12.00
N ALA A 197 17.05 -6.36 11.74
CA ALA A 197 17.85 -7.05 12.76
C ALA A 197 18.93 -6.16 13.38
N ASP A 198 19.51 -5.24 12.61
CA ASP A 198 20.57 -4.33 13.04
C ASP A 198 20.05 -3.04 13.71
N ALA A 199 18.72 -2.85 13.79
CA ALA A 199 18.13 -1.64 14.35
C ALA A 199 17.87 -1.74 15.87
N ASP A 200 18.11 -0.64 16.58
CA ASP A 200 17.86 -0.56 18.03
C ASP A 200 16.43 -0.12 18.38
N THR A 201 15.80 0.66 17.50
CA THR A 201 14.46 1.22 17.70
C THR A 201 13.64 1.14 16.41
N TYR A 202 12.32 1.04 16.57
CA TYR A 202 11.42 0.71 15.47
C TYR A 202 10.16 1.58 15.48
N GLU A 203 9.61 1.80 14.30
CA GLU A 203 8.33 2.45 14.08
C GLU A 203 7.40 1.52 13.30
N LEU A 204 6.11 1.60 13.62
CA LEU A 204 5.05 1.00 12.84
C LEU A 204 4.49 2.02 11.87
N GLU A 205 4.39 1.67 10.62
CA GLU A 205 3.59 2.39 9.63
C GLU A 205 2.32 1.58 9.35
N LEU A 206 1.16 2.21 9.55
CA LEU A 206 -0.12 1.60 9.20
C LEU A 206 -0.31 1.71 7.69
N VAL A 207 -0.23 0.60 6.98
CA VAL A 207 -0.39 0.56 5.51
C VAL A 207 -1.87 0.50 5.14
N SER A 208 -2.66 -0.27 5.90
CA SER A 208 -4.12 -0.27 5.80
C SER A 208 -4.77 0.06 7.15
N PRO A 209 -6.05 0.48 7.17
CA PRO A 209 -6.71 0.83 8.42
C PRO A 209 -6.81 -0.37 9.36
N TYR A 210 -6.69 -0.16 10.66
CA TYR A 210 -6.85 -1.20 11.69
C TYR A 210 -8.21 -1.06 12.37
N VAL A 211 -9.03 -2.11 12.33
CA VAL A 211 -10.40 -2.08 12.87
C VAL A 211 -10.38 -2.14 14.40
N LEU A 212 -11.12 -1.26 15.06
CA LEU A 212 -11.34 -1.25 16.51
C LEU A 212 -12.75 -1.74 16.86
N SER A 213 -13.75 -1.34 16.07
CA SER A 213 -15.12 -1.76 16.29
C SER A 213 -15.82 -2.06 14.98
N THR A 214 -16.81 -2.95 15.02
CA THR A 214 -17.46 -3.44 13.79
C THR A 214 -18.92 -3.81 13.99
N GLU A 215 -19.77 -3.42 13.04
CA GLU A 215 -21.12 -3.99 12.89
C GLU A 215 -21.13 -5.27 12.03
N TYR A 216 -20.00 -5.60 11.38
CA TYR A 216 -19.90 -6.76 10.50
C TYR A 216 -19.99 -8.07 11.31
N PRO A 217 -20.82 -9.04 10.91
CA PRO A 217 -21.06 -10.24 11.69
C PRO A 217 -19.80 -11.14 11.78
N GLY A 218 -19.62 -11.77 12.93
CA GLY A 218 -18.54 -12.75 13.14
C GLY A 218 -17.15 -12.14 13.33
N ALA A 219 -17.07 -10.84 13.62
CA ALA A 219 -15.84 -10.16 14.02
C ALA A 219 -16.00 -9.49 15.39
N ASP A 220 -14.92 -9.48 16.16
CA ASP A 220 -14.90 -8.90 17.49
C ASP A 220 -14.34 -7.47 17.48
N ASP A 221 -14.85 -6.64 18.40
CA ASP A 221 -14.25 -5.38 18.78
C ASP A 221 -12.88 -5.63 19.44
N GLN A 222 -11.95 -4.69 19.24
CA GLN A 222 -10.58 -4.80 19.71
C GLN A 222 -9.98 -3.43 20.03
N ASP A 223 -9.06 -3.43 20.99
CA ASP A 223 -8.33 -2.22 21.38
C ASP A 223 -7.15 -1.94 20.44
N VAL A 224 -6.60 -0.73 20.56
CA VAL A 224 -5.29 -0.42 19.98
C VAL A 224 -4.25 -1.34 20.64
N PRO A 225 -3.44 -2.08 19.87
CA PRO A 225 -2.51 -3.04 20.47
C PRO A 225 -1.52 -2.38 21.43
N TRP A 226 -1.26 -3.03 22.56
CA TRP A 226 -0.41 -2.49 23.64
C TRP A 226 1.05 -2.23 23.21
N TRP A 227 1.51 -2.91 22.17
CA TRP A 227 2.84 -2.77 21.58
C TRP A 227 2.94 -1.59 20.58
N TRP A 228 1.89 -0.77 20.49
CA TRP A 228 1.93 0.52 19.80
C TRP A 228 2.27 1.59 20.84
N GLY A 229 3.42 2.22 20.71
CA GLY A 229 3.81 3.41 21.47
C GLY A 229 2.97 4.60 21.01
N VAL A 230 1.71 4.62 21.46
CA VAL A 230 0.75 5.66 21.11
C VAL A 230 1.14 6.95 21.84
N PRO A 231 1.31 8.07 21.12
CA PRO A 231 1.63 9.35 21.76
C PRO A 231 0.47 9.84 22.62
N ASP A 232 0.74 10.78 23.52
CA ASP A 232 -0.29 11.41 24.38
C ASP A 232 -1.47 12.00 23.58
N ALA A 233 -1.21 12.43 22.33
CA ALA A 233 -2.23 12.94 21.40
C ALA A 233 -3.15 11.84 20.82
N GLY A 234 -2.85 10.57 21.06
CA GLY A 234 -3.58 9.42 20.54
C GLY A 234 -3.27 9.10 19.07
N VAL A 235 -4.05 8.18 18.51
CA VAL A 235 -4.02 7.81 17.09
C VAL A 235 -5.18 8.46 16.34
N ARG A 236 -5.00 8.75 15.04
CA ARG A 236 -6.09 9.23 14.19
C ARG A 236 -7.10 8.11 13.98
N ARG A 237 -8.35 8.35 14.40
CA ARG A 237 -9.48 7.43 14.22
C ARG A 237 -10.44 7.96 13.17
N ARG A 238 -11.12 7.07 12.45
CA ARG A 238 -12.22 7.41 11.54
C ARG A 238 -13.28 6.32 11.51
N GLU A 239 -14.47 6.70 11.06
CA GLU A 239 -15.48 5.74 10.62
C GLU A 239 -15.20 5.35 9.17
N THR A 240 -15.37 4.07 8.84
CA THR A 240 -15.43 3.58 7.45
C THR A 240 -16.54 2.55 7.32
N ARG A 241 -16.79 2.06 6.11
CA ARG A 241 -17.88 1.12 5.84
C ARG A 241 -17.44 0.03 4.90
N VAL A 242 -18.01 -1.14 5.13
CA VAL A 242 -17.87 -2.30 4.25
C VAL A 242 -19.27 -2.67 3.75
N VAL A 243 -19.35 -3.03 2.47
CA VAL A 243 -20.59 -3.46 1.82
C VAL A 243 -20.47 -4.94 1.49
N ASP A 244 -21.42 -5.73 1.94
CA ASP A 244 -21.57 -7.15 1.62
C ASP A 244 -22.99 -7.41 1.10
N GLY A 245 -23.10 -7.84 -0.16
CA GLY A 245 -24.40 -7.90 -0.84
C GLY A 245 -25.09 -6.53 -0.89
N ASP A 246 -26.25 -6.45 -0.27
CA ASP A 246 -27.08 -5.23 -0.13
C ASP A 246 -26.93 -4.57 1.25
N ASP A 247 -26.16 -5.18 2.16
CA ASP A 247 -25.95 -4.71 3.53
C ASP A 247 -24.69 -3.84 3.63
N GLU A 248 -24.78 -2.78 4.44
CA GLU A 248 -23.70 -1.85 4.73
C GLU A 248 -23.40 -1.91 6.23
N TYR A 249 -22.13 -2.13 6.59
CA TYR A 249 -21.68 -2.27 7.97
C TYR A 249 -20.71 -1.15 8.33
N VAL A 250 -20.94 -0.50 9.46
CA VAL A 250 -20.07 0.56 9.97
C VAL A 250 -18.91 -0.02 10.75
N LEU A 251 -17.70 0.50 10.48
CA LEU A 251 -16.46 0.13 11.16
C LEU A 251 -15.81 1.37 11.80
N GLY A 252 -15.42 1.27 13.07
CA GLY A 252 -14.52 2.22 13.71
C GLY A 252 -13.08 1.77 13.53
N VAL A 253 -12.21 2.62 12.95
CA VAL A 253 -10.84 2.22 12.62
C VAL A 253 -9.80 3.23 13.10
N VAL A 254 -8.60 2.75 13.40
CA VAL A 254 -7.38 3.56 13.34
C VAL A 254 -7.00 3.72 11.87
N ASP A 255 -6.83 4.95 11.43
CA ASP A 255 -6.60 5.25 10.02
C ASP A 255 -5.20 4.85 9.54
N HIS A 256 -5.04 4.61 8.24
CA HIS A 256 -3.76 4.30 7.62
C HIS A 256 -2.87 5.54 7.41
N GLY A 257 -1.61 5.33 7.03
CA GLY A 257 -0.60 6.35 6.72
C GLY A 257 0.07 6.99 7.94
N GLN A 258 -0.44 6.78 9.15
CA GLN A 258 0.17 7.25 10.39
C GLN A 258 1.30 6.32 10.85
N CYS A 259 2.28 6.91 11.55
CA CYS A 259 3.35 6.18 12.20
C CYS A 259 3.28 6.32 13.71
N VAL A 260 3.57 5.22 14.40
CA VAL A 260 3.67 5.15 15.86
C VAL A 260 4.95 4.41 16.23
N GLU A 261 5.45 4.62 17.44
CA GLU A 261 6.58 3.84 17.96
C GLU A 261 6.17 2.37 18.11
N TYR A 262 7.10 1.45 17.86
CA TYR A 262 6.94 0.04 18.19
C TYR A 262 7.57 -0.25 19.55
N THR A 263 6.77 -0.74 20.50
CA THR A 263 7.21 -1.04 21.88
C THR A 263 7.19 -2.53 22.20
N GLY A 264 6.95 -3.38 21.19
CA GLY A 264 7.00 -4.83 21.33
C GLY A 264 8.43 -5.38 21.41
N SER A 265 8.54 -6.68 21.65
CA SER A 265 9.83 -7.36 21.87
C SER A 265 10.32 -8.18 20.68
N ASP A 266 9.49 -8.39 19.66
CA ASP A 266 9.83 -9.21 18.48
C ASP A 266 9.50 -8.47 17.18
N PRO A 267 10.36 -7.54 16.75
CA PRO A 267 10.11 -6.72 15.57
C PRO A 267 10.11 -7.54 14.26
N LEU A 268 10.85 -8.65 14.19
CA LEU A 268 10.91 -9.48 12.98
C LEU A 268 9.62 -10.30 12.82
N GLU A 269 9.15 -10.95 13.89
CA GLU A 269 7.86 -11.66 13.86
C GLU A 269 6.72 -10.67 13.59
N THR A 270 6.78 -9.48 14.21
CA THR A 270 5.80 -8.41 13.96
C THR A 270 5.83 -7.96 12.50
N ALA A 271 7.00 -7.89 11.86
CA ALA A 271 7.14 -7.49 10.47
C ALA A 271 6.45 -8.48 9.52
N VAL A 272 6.62 -9.78 9.76
CA VAL A 272 5.93 -10.85 9.01
C VAL A 272 4.43 -10.77 9.20
N ASN A 273 3.96 -10.74 10.46
CA ASN A 273 2.54 -10.63 10.77
C ASN A 273 1.91 -9.34 10.24
N GLY A 274 2.66 -8.24 10.18
CA GLY A 274 2.23 -6.97 9.59
C GLY A 274 1.91 -7.08 8.10
N VAL A 275 2.72 -7.82 7.34
CA VAL A 275 2.45 -8.13 5.92
C VAL A 275 1.22 -9.02 5.79
N LEU A 276 1.08 -10.00 6.70
CA LEU A 276 -0.08 -10.89 6.75
C LEU A 276 -1.35 -10.24 7.29
N ARG A 277 -1.24 -9.01 7.80
CA ARG A 277 -2.27 -8.23 8.50
C ARG A 277 -2.63 -8.78 9.89
N VAL A 278 -3.04 -7.87 10.78
CA VAL A 278 -3.44 -8.18 12.16
C VAL A 278 -4.87 -7.71 12.47
N GLY A 279 -5.52 -8.41 13.40
CA GLY A 279 -6.84 -8.05 13.92
C GLY A 279 -8.01 -8.72 13.20
N SER A 280 -9.24 -8.43 13.66
CA SER A 280 -10.46 -9.17 13.30
C SER A 280 -10.88 -9.12 11.83
N HIS A 281 -10.35 -8.16 11.05
CA HIS A 281 -10.65 -7.99 9.62
C HIS A 281 -9.43 -8.21 8.72
N SER A 282 -8.39 -8.87 9.21
CA SER A 282 -7.15 -9.17 8.46
C SER A 282 -7.43 -9.85 7.12
N ARG A 283 -8.34 -10.83 7.12
CA ARG A 283 -8.79 -11.53 5.90
C ARG A 283 -9.27 -10.59 4.78
N PHE A 284 -9.88 -9.47 5.14
CA PHE A 284 -10.45 -8.48 4.22
C PHE A 284 -9.54 -7.27 4.03
N GLY A 285 -8.26 -7.41 4.35
CA GLY A 285 -7.19 -6.48 4.03
C GLY A 285 -6.94 -5.39 5.04
N PHE A 286 -7.66 -5.36 6.15
CA PHE A 286 -7.44 -4.40 7.24
C PHE A 286 -6.27 -4.82 8.13
N GLY A 287 -5.59 -3.85 8.75
CA GLY A 287 -4.53 -4.10 9.72
C GLY A 287 -3.19 -4.51 9.12
N GLU A 288 -2.91 -4.10 7.88
CA GLU A 288 -1.57 -4.25 7.30
C GLU A 288 -0.63 -3.21 7.89
N LEU A 289 0.55 -3.67 8.32
CA LEU A 289 1.54 -2.84 8.99
C LEU A 289 2.92 -3.09 8.40
N ARG A 290 3.73 -2.04 8.39
CA ARG A 290 5.17 -2.12 8.12
C ARG A 290 5.94 -1.80 9.38
N VAL A 291 6.85 -2.68 9.79
CA VAL A 291 7.85 -2.38 10.81
C VAL A 291 9.06 -1.77 10.11
N ARG A 292 9.60 -0.65 10.59
CA ARG A 292 10.82 -0.06 10.03
C ARG A 292 11.73 0.47 11.13
N PRO A 293 13.05 0.58 10.90
CA PRO A 293 13.92 1.26 11.85
C PRO A 293 13.44 2.69 12.08
N ALA A 294 13.44 3.14 13.34
CA ALA A 294 13.04 4.50 13.68
C ALA A 294 14.03 5.52 13.08
N GLY A 295 13.55 6.72 12.77
CA GLY A 295 14.38 7.78 12.19
C GLY A 295 14.86 7.54 10.74
N ALA A 296 14.62 6.37 10.15
CA ALA A 296 14.77 6.16 8.72
C ALA A 296 13.66 6.96 7.99
N ASP A 297 14.02 8.10 7.39
CA ASP A 297 13.08 8.87 6.57
C ASP A 297 12.58 7.98 5.42
N ARG A 298 11.28 8.13 5.10
CA ARG A 298 10.66 7.53 3.92
C ARG A 298 11.28 8.09 2.63
N VAL A 299 11.97 9.23 2.69
CA VAL A 299 12.75 9.82 1.58
C VAL A 299 14.18 10.07 2.07
N GLY A 300 15.14 9.23 1.65
CA GLY A 300 16.53 9.30 2.13
C GLY A 300 17.21 10.68 1.96
N GLU A 301 16.82 11.45 0.95
CA GLU A 301 17.37 12.79 0.67
C GLU A 301 17.06 13.85 1.74
N ARG A 302 16.11 13.62 2.64
CA ARG A 302 15.81 14.55 3.74
C ARG A 302 16.68 14.32 4.98
N VAL A 303 17.23 13.13 5.14
CA VAL A 303 18.20 12.84 6.22
C VAL A 303 19.47 13.67 6.00
N THR A 304 19.92 13.82 4.75
CA THR A 304 21.07 14.65 4.39
C THR A 304 20.77 16.15 4.56
N ALA A 305 19.55 16.59 4.25
CA ALA A 305 19.12 17.97 4.47
C ALA A 305 19.03 18.35 5.96
N SER A 306 18.53 17.44 6.82
CA SER A 306 18.47 17.66 8.27
C SER A 306 19.87 17.72 8.90
N ALA A 307 20.78 16.81 8.51
CA ALA A 307 22.16 16.84 8.98
C ALA A 307 22.91 18.11 8.53
N ALA A 308 22.64 18.60 7.32
CA ALA A 308 23.21 19.85 6.82
C ALA A 308 22.72 21.09 7.60
N VAL A 309 21.47 21.11 8.07
CA VAL A 309 20.92 22.22 8.87
C VAL A 309 21.54 22.27 10.27
N ASP A 310 21.82 21.12 10.89
CA ASP A 310 22.49 21.07 12.20
C ASP A 310 23.97 21.47 12.09
N THR A 311 24.65 21.14 10.99
CA THR A 311 26.03 21.58 10.75
C THR A 311 26.14 23.11 10.61
N VAL A 312 25.13 23.76 10.00
CA VAL A 312 25.08 25.24 9.86
C VAL A 312 24.74 25.93 11.19
N ARG A 313 24.05 25.25 12.11
CA ARG A 313 23.76 25.79 13.45
C ARG A 313 24.96 25.75 14.38
N ASP A 314 25.81 24.73 14.30
CA ASP A 314 27.01 24.63 15.12
C ASP A 314 28.09 25.66 14.73
N ASP A 315 28.22 25.99 13.43
CA ASP A 315 29.15 27.02 12.95
C ASP A 315 28.71 28.46 13.32
N ALA A 316 27.41 28.70 13.51
CA ALA A 316 26.89 30.02 13.88
C ALA A 316 27.16 30.39 15.35
N THR A 317 27.50 29.41 16.21
CA THR A 317 27.80 29.63 17.64
C THR A 317 29.28 29.86 17.94
N ALA A 318 30.19 29.73 16.97
CA ALA A 318 31.64 29.85 17.20
C ALA A 318 32.24 31.24 16.84
N GLY A 319 31.45 32.17 16.30
CA GLY A 319 31.95 33.45 15.78
C GLY A 319 31.42 34.68 16.53
N GLY A 320 31.72 34.80 17.82
CA GLY A 320 31.19 35.93 18.61
C GLY A 320 31.92 36.22 19.90
N ASP A 321 33.25 36.35 19.88
CA ASP A 321 33.97 37.08 20.92
C ASP A 321 35.30 37.63 20.40
N GLY A 322 35.41 38.96 20.35
CA GLY A 322 36.67 39.67 20.16
C GLY A 322 36.58 40.86 19.21
N GLU A 323 36.26 42.04 19.72
CA GLU A 323 37.25 43.11 19.91
C GLU A 323 36.60 44.37 20.52
N ARG A 324 37.32 44.95 21.48
CA ARG A 324 37.14 46.29 22.04
C ARG A 324 37.94 47.29 21.23
#